data_AF-A0A2V9KHN1-F1
#
_entry.id   AF-A0A2V9KHN1-F1
#
_cell.length_a   1.000
_cell.length_b   1.000
_cell.length_c   1.000
_cell.angle_alpha   90.00
_cell.angle_beta   90.00
_cell.angle_gamma   90.00
#
_symmetry.space_group_name_H-M   'P 1'
#
loop_
_entity.id
_entity.type
_entity.pdbx_description
1 polymer ?
#
loop_
_entity_poly.entity_id
_entity_poly.type
_entity_poly.pdbx_seq_one_letter_code
_entity_poly.pdbx_strand_id
1 'polypeptide(L)'
;MPAKSGHVGSNPTLSAIIFSSTSSQITDVFAYIPDWLRDRLIRRSRTSGPTIFTMGESRRMETVTNTWRRRLDGMFKLAAPFDEKPAPHRFRHTFARILLRRGVPVADVADFPGDDEDTVREHYARWVPERQARLTGILKDAFDDKPEPKLVIIPRR
;
A
#
# COMPACT_ATOMS: atom_id res chain seq x y z
N MET A 1 -16.43 -2.10 -27.52
CA MET A 1 -15.75 -1.62 -26.30
C MET A 1 -14.29 -2.08 -26.35
N PRO A 2 -13.33 -1.31 -26.90
CA PRO A 2 -11.98 -1.81 -27.09
C PRO A 2 -11.15 -1.65 -25.80
N ALA A 3 -10.50 -2.74 -25.40
CA ALA A 3 -9.53 -2.78 -24.32
C ALA A 3 -8.36 -1.83 -24.64
N LYS A 4 -8.19 -0.77 -23.86
CA LYS A 4 -7.05 0.14 -23.99
C LYS A 4 -5.81 -0.54 -23.41
N SER A 5 -4.89 -0.83 -24.32
CA SER A 5 -3.50 -1.22 -24.08
C SER A 5 -2.84 -0.25 -23.09
N GLY A 6 -2.36 -0.78 -21.96
CA GLY A 6 -1.49 -0.03 -21.05
C GLY A 6 -0.18 0.28 -21.75
N HIS A 7 0.06 1.55 -22.06
CA HIS A 7 1.34 2.03 -22.58
C HIS A 7 2.30 2.26 -21.42
N VAL A 8 3.37 1.48 -21.34
CA VAL A 8 4.53 1.80 -20.51
C VAL A 8 5.40 2.78 -21.29
N GLY A 9 5.08 4.07 -21.20
CA GLY A 9 5.95 5.13 -21.70
C GLY A 9 7.10 5.32 -20.70
N SER A 10 8.33 4.98 -21.09
CA SER A 10 9.52 5.29 -20.31
C SER A 10 9.91 6.75 -20.54
N ASN A 11 9.63 7.63 -19.58
CA ASN A 11 10.20 8.97 -19.56
C ASN A 11 11.64 8.88 -18.98
N PRO A 12 12.69 9.23 -19.74
CA PRO A 12 14.08 8.96 -19.36
C PRO A 12 14.59 9.71 -18.13
N THR A 13 13.82 10.66 -17.56
CA THR A 13 14.27 11.51 -16.46
C THR A 13 13.62 11.21 -15.11
N LEU A 14 12.69 10.24 -15.00
CA LEU A 14 12.02 9.94 -13.74
C LEU A 14 11.96 8.43 -13.43
N SER A 15 12.38 8.10 -12.22
CA SER A 15 12.30 6.80 -11.53
C SER A 15 10.89 6.36 -11.19
N ALA A 16 9.97 6.42 -12.15
CA ALA A 16 8.55 6.22 -11.91
C ALA A 16 7.97 5.05 -12.69
N ILE A 17 7.18 4.21 -12.01
CA ILE A 17 6.20 3.33 -12.65
C ILE A 17 4.83 4.03 -12.61
N ILE A 18 4.10 3.95 -13.72
CA ILE A 18 2.71 4.42 -13.83
C ILE A 18 1.79 3.38 -13.18
N PHE A 19 1.07 3.80 -12.14
CA PHE A 19 -0.08 3.06 -11.62
C PHE A 19 -1.34 3.72 -12.17
N SER A 20 -1.99 3.09 -13.14
CA SER A 20 -3.30 3.53 -13.61
C SER A 20 -4.39 2.87 -12.76
N SER A 21 -5.07 3.65 -11.92
CA SER A 21 -6.29 3.20 -11.22
C SER A 21 -7.43 3.07 -12.22
N THR A 22 -8.23 2.00 -12.12
CA THR A 22 -9.47 1.82 -12.91
C THR A 22 -10.69 2.48 -12.26
N SER A 23 -10.50 3.27 -11.20
CA SER A 23 -11.57 4.09 -10.60
C SER A 23 -11.90 5.27 -11.53
N SER A 24 -13.16 5.70 -11.53
CA SER A 24 -13.72 6.76 -12.40
C SER A 24 -13.07 8.16 -12.26
N GLN A 25 -12.02 8.30 -11.45
CA GLN A 25 -11.17 9.47 -11.38
C GLN A 25 -9.80 9.10 -11.94
N ILE A 26 -9.57 9.46 -13.21
CA ILE A 26 -8.33 9.21 -13.93
C ILE A 26 -7.30 10.24 -13.46
N THR A 27 -6.66 10.00 -12.33
CA THR A 27 -5.39 10.62 -11.97
C THR A 27 -4.32 9.56 -12.10
N ASP A 28 -3.40 9.74 -13.06
CA ASP A 28 -2.23 8.87 -13.16
C ASP A 28 -1.35 9.10 -11.94
N VAL A 29 -1.19 8.07 -11.11
CA VAL A 29 -0.33 8.14 -9.93
C VAL A 29 1.02 7.52 -10.26
N PHE A 30 2.07 8.27 -9.96
CA PHE A 30 3.45 7.85 -10.17
C PHE A 30 4.05 7.43 -8.83
N ALA A 31 4.58 6.20 -8.76
CA ALA A 31 5.33 5.76 -7.60
C ALA A 31 6.82 5.69 -7.92
N TYR A 32 7.64 6.24 -7.02
CA TYR A 32 9.08 6.08 -7.08
C TYR A 32 9.45 4.60 -6.95
N ILE A 33 10.36 4.15 -7.82
CA ILE A 33 11.04 2.87 -7.68
C ILE A 33 12.56 3.06 -7.69
N PRO A 34 13.31 2.24 -6.93
CA PRO A 34 14.76 2.24 -7.00
C PRO A 34 15.29 1.90 -8.40
N ASP A 35 16.45 2.45 -8.75
CA ASP A 35 17.09 2.30 -10.07
C ASP A 35 17.31 0.83 -10.44
N TRP A 36 17.78 0.02 -9.49
CA TRP A 36 18.00 -1.41 -9.73
C TRP A 36 16.72 -2.15 -10.13
N LEU A 37 15.56 -1.72 -9.60
CA LEU A 37 14.27 -2.32 -9.92
C LEU A 37 13.82 -1.88 -11.30
N ARG A 38 13.99 -0.60 -11.62
CA ARG A 38 13.72 -0.04 -12.95
C ARG A 38 14.53 -0.77 -14.02
N ASP A 39 15.82 -0.93 -13.82
CA ASP A 39 16.72 -1.61 -14.76
C ASP A 39 16.33 -3.07 -14.97
N ARG A 40 15.85 -3.73 -13.92
CA ARG A 40 15.33 -5.10 -13.99
C ARG A 40 14.04 -5.16 -14.82
N LEU A 41 13.14 -4.21 -14.65
CA LEU A 41 11.89 -4.13 -15.44
C LEU A 41 12.17 -3.80 -16.91
N ILE A 42 13.11 -2.90 -17.19
CA ILE A 42 13.55 -2.58 -18.55
C ILE A 42 14.20 -3.80 -19.23
N ARG A 43 15.07 -4.52 -18.51
CA ARG A 43 15.63 -5.79 -19.06
C ARG A 43 14.53 -6.78 -19.40
N ARG A 44 13.53 -6.89 -18.53
CA ARG A 44 12.39 -7.78 -18.73
C ARG A 44 11.51 -7.35 -19.91
N SER A 45 11.27 -6.05 -20.11
CA SER A 45 10.49 -5.56 -21.25
C SER A 45 11.13 -5.86 -22.60
N ARG A 46 12.46 -5.84 -22.67
CA ARG A 46 13.19 -6.23 -23.88
C ARG A 46 12.96 -7.69 -24.28
N THR A 47 12.74 -8.57 -23.31
CA THR A 47 12.51 -10.01 -23.56
C THR A 47 11.02 -10.35 -23.68
N SER A 48 10.16 -9.70 -22.90
CA SER A 48 8.72 -10.03 -22.79
C SER A 48 7.80 -9.09 -23.57
N GLY A 49 8.35 -8.07 -24.24
CA GLY A 49 7.58 -7.05 -24.95
C GLY A 49 6.80 -6.11 -24.01
N PRO A 50 5.74 -5.46 -24.50
CA PRO A 50 5.01 -4.44 -23.74
C PRO A 50 4.31 -4.99 -22.48
N THR A 51 3.96 -6.28 -22.47
CA THR A 51 3.31 -6.94 -21.34
C THR A 51 4.32 -7.63 -20.44
N ILE A 52 5.07 -6.85 -19.68
CA ILE A 52 6.21 -7.34 -18.89
C ILE A 52 5.82 -8.37 -17.81
N PHE A 53 4.56 -8.39 -17.38
CA PHE A 53 4.04 -9.31 -16.37
C PHE A 53 3.18 -10.44 -16.94
N THR A 54 2.94 -10.47 -18.25
CA THR A 54 2.22 -11.59 -18.88
C THR A 54 3.15 -12.79 -18.98
N MET A 55 2.55 -13.95 -18.74
CA MET A 55 3.24 -15.22 -18.52
C MET A 55 2.57 -16.26 -19.40
N GLY A 56 3.18 -16.58 -20.54
CA GLY A 56 2.60 -17.41 -21.59
C GLY A 56 1.85 -16.60 -22.66
N GLU A 57 1.19 -17.32 -23.57
CA GLU A 57 0.52 -16.71 -24.74
C GLU A 57 -0.90 -16.25 -24.44
N SER A 58 -1.49 -16.68 -23.32
CA SER A 58 -2.87 -16.34 -22.97
C SER A 58 -3.01 -14.85 -22.65
N ARG A 59 -3.91 -14.19 -23.39
CA ARG A 59 -4.34 -12.81 -23.14
C ARG A 59 -5.55 -12.72 -22.23
N ARG A 60 -6.09 -13.86 -21.77
CA ARG A 60 -7.24 -13.87 -20.84
C ARG A 60 -6.79 -13.40 -19.46
N MET A 61 -7.44 -12.34 -18.96
CA MET A 61 -7.03 -11.70 -17.71
C MET A 61 -7.03 -12.69 -16.54
N GLU A 62 -8.09 -13.49 -16.46
CA GLU A 62 -8.23 -14.53 -15.43
C GLU A 62 -7.04 -15.50 -15.41
N THR A 63 -6.57 -15.95 -16.58
CA THR A 63 -5.42 -16.85 -16.69
C THR A 63 -4.14 -16.21 -16.18
N VAL A 64 -3.89 -14.94 -16.55
CA VAL A 64 -2.72 -14.19 -16.09
C VAL A 64 -2.78 -13.98 -14.58
N THR A 65 -3.94 -13.60 -14.04
CA THR A 65 -4.14 -13.42 -12.60
C THR A 65 -3.94 -14.72 -11.82
N ASN A 66 -4.53 -15.83 -12.28
CA ASN A 66 -4.37 -17.12 -11.62
C ASN A 66 -2.92 -17.63 -11.66
N THR A 67 -2.18 -17.33 -12.73
CA THR A 67 -0.74 -17.63 -12.82
C THR A 67 0.06 -16.88 -11.75
N TRP A 68 -0.23 -15.59 -11.54
CA TRP A 68 0.40 -14.81 -10.47
C TRP A 68 0.00 -15.28 -9.08
N ARG A 69 -1.27 -15.61 -8.84
CA ARG A 69 -1.73 -16.18 -7.55
C ARG A 69 -0.92 -17.42 -7.17
N ARG A 70 -0.81 -18.40 -8.08
CA ARG A 70 -0.05 -19.64 -7.85
C ARG A 70 1.43 -19.38 -7.52
N ARG A 71 2.03 -18.38 -8.14
CA ARG A 71 3.43 -18.00 -7.87
C ARG A 71 3.60 -17.32 -6.53
N LEU A 72 2.68 -16.42 -6.17
CA LEU A 72 2.68 -15.80 -4.85
C LEU A 72 2.48 -16.86 -3.77
N ASP A 73 1.60 -17.84 -3.99
CA ASP A 73 1.43 -18.97 -3.07
C ASP A 73 2.72 -19.80 -2.93
N GLY A 74 3.41 -20.05 -4.05
CA GLY A 74 4.73 -20.72 -4.03
C GLY A 74 5.78 -19.91 -3.26
N MET A 75 5.85 -18.60 -3.49
CA MET A 75 6.74 -17.69 -2.76
C MET A 75 6.42 -17.69 -1.26
N PHE A 76 5.15 -17.65 -0.87
CA PHE A 76 4.74 -17.72 0.53
C PHE A 76 5.13 -19.05 1.16
N LYS A 77 4.96 -20.18 0.46
CA LYS A 77 5.42 -21.48 0.97
C LYS A 77 6.93 -21.51 1.24
N LEU A 78 7.72 -20.87 0.37
CA LEU A 78 9.18 -20.77 0.54
C LEU A 78 9.60 -19.83 1.68
N ALA A 79 8.79 -18.80 1.95
CA ALA A 79 9.06 -17.79 2.97
C ALA A 79 8.45 -18.13 4.35
N ALA A 80 7.79 -19.28 4.48
CA ALA A 80 7.25 -19.78 5.74
C ALA A 80 8.36 -19.98 6.81
N PRO A 81 8.04 -19.96 8.11
CA PRO A 81 6.70 -19.92 8.71
C PRO A 81 6.11 -18.50 8.84
N PHE A 82 4.77 -18.44 8.92
CA PHE A 82 4.02 -17.21 9.21
C PHE A 82 3.01 -17.47 10.33
N ASP A 83 2.82 -16.48 11.20
CA ASP A 83 1.82 -16.54 12.28
C ASP A 83 0.38 -16.42 11.75
N GLU A 84 0.20 -15.68 10.65
CA GLU A 84 -1.09 -15.47 9.98
C GLU A 84 -1.04 -15.97 8.53
N LYS A 85 -2.21 -16.25 7.95
CA LYS A 85 -2.32 -16.67 6.55
C LYS A 85 -1.77 -15.57 5.62
N PRO A 86 -0.71 -15.86 4.83
CA PRO A 86 -0.18 -14.89 3.89
C PRO A 86 -1.14 -14.73 2.71
N ALA A 87 -1.28 -13.50 2.22
CA ALA A 87 -2.13 -13.22 1.08
C ALA A 87 -1.65 -11.97 0.32
N PRO A 88 -1.85 -11.89 -1.01
CA PRO A 88 -1.35 -10.77 -1.82
C PRO A 88 -1.83 -9.40 -1.34
N HIS A 89 -3.06 -9.29 -0.83
CA HIS A 89 -3.62 -8.05 -0.28
C HIS A 89 -2.81 -7.52 0.91
N ARG A 90 -2.11 -8.39 1.66
CA ARG A 90 -1.25 -7.98 2.79
C ARG A 90 -0.05 -7.15 2.36
N PHE A 91 0.45 -7.30 1.13
CA PHE A 91 1.50 -6.41 0.62
C PHE A 91 1.00 -4.97 0.49
N ARG A 92 -0.24 -4.78 0.00
CA ARG A 92 -0.88 -3.46 -0.09
C ARG A 92 -1.11 -2.86 1.30
N HIS A 93 -1.58 -3.64 2.26
CA HIS A 93 -1.71 -3.18 3.66
C HIS A 93 -0.37 -2.79 4.28
N THR A 94 0.68 -3.59 4.03
CA THR A 94 2.01 -3.32 4.55
C THR A 94 2.58 -2.04 3.96
N PHE A 95 2.39 -1.83 2.65
CA PHE A 95 2.78 -0.59 1.97
C PHE A 95 2.09 0.64 2.57
N ALA A 96 0.76 0.63 2.68
CA ALA A 96 -0.01 1.73 3.27
C ALA A 96 0.43 2.02 4.72
N ARG A 97 0.60 0.97 5.54
CA ARG A 97 1.06 1.10 6.93
C ARG A 97 2.47 1.69 7.03
N ILE A 98 3.38 1.37 6.11
CA ILE A 98 4.73 1.95 6.08
C ILE A 98 4.66 3.45 5.77
N LEU A 99 3.82 3.87 4.83
CA LEU A 99 3.65 5.29 4.49
C LEU A 99 3.06 6.08 5.65
N LEU A 100 1.97 5.59 6.26
CA LEU A 100 1.32 6.25 7.39
C LEU A 100 2.26 6.37 8.59
N ARG A 101 3.04 5.32 8.90
CA ARG A 101 4.04 5.38 9.97
C ARG A 101 5.14 6.40 9.75
N ARG A 102 5.39 6.80 8.50
CA ARG A 102 6.34 7.85 8.12
C ARG A 102 5.71 9.24 8.09
N GLY A 103 4.44 9.37 8.48
CA GLY A 103 3.71 10.63 8.54
C GLY A 103 3.19 11.11 7.18
N VAL A 104 3.07 10.21 6.20
CA VAL A 104 2.41 10.55 4.93
C VAL A 104 0.91 10.76 5.21
N PRO A 105 0.31 11.89 4.78
CA PRO A 105 -1.11 12.17 4.95
C PRO A 105 -2.00 11.06 4.41
N VAL A 106 -3.17 10.85 5.04
CA VAL A 106 -4.12 9.80 4.63
C VAL A 106 -4.62 10.00 3.20
N ALA A 107 -4.83 11.25 2.77
CA ALA A 107 -5.19 11.60 1.41
C ALA A 107 -4.14 11.09 0.39
N ASP A 108 -2.87 11.44 0.58
CA ASP A 108 -1.77 11.00 -0.30
C ASP A 108 -1.61 9.46 -0.31
N VAL A 109 -1.89 8.81 0.83
CA VAL A 109 -1.87 7.34 0.91
C VAL A 109 -3.05 6.71 0.19
N ALA A 110 -4.19 7.40 0.02
CA ALA A 110 -5.35 6.90 -0.71
C ALA A 110 -5.17 6.93 -2.23
N ASP A 111 -4.36 7.87 -2.74
CA ASP A 111 -4.05 7.99 -4.17
C ASP A 111 -3.33 6.75 -4.75
N PHE A 112 -2.36 6.18 -4.03
CA PHE A 112 -1.60 5.00 -4.49
C PHE A 112 -2.44 3.72 -4.70
N PRO A 113 -3.26 3.28 -3.71
CA PRO A 113 -4.12 2.13 -3.84
C PRO A 113 -5.29 2.38 -4.81
N GLY A 114 -5.58 3.63 -5.19
CA GLY A 114 -6.83 3.99 -5.87
C GLY A 114 -8.04 3.67 -5.00
N ASP A 115 -7.87 3.81 -3.69
CA ASP A 115 -8.90 3.57 -2.67
C ASP A 115 -9.52 4.89 -2.25
N ASP A 116 -10.66 4.83 -1.59
CA ASP A 116 -11.28 6.03 -1.02
C ASP A 116 -10.59 6.44 0.31
N GLU A 117 -10.46 7.75 0.56
CA GLU A 117 -9.79 8.25 1.77
C GLU A 117 -10.49 7.79 3.05
N ASP A 118 -11.82 7.70 3.06
CA ASP A 118 -12.58 7.23 4.22
C ASP A 118 -12.29 5.76 4.49
N THR A 119 -12.15 4.95 3.44
CA THR A 119 -11.76 3.53 3.54
C THR A 119 -10.36 3.37 4.12
N VAL A 120 -9.40 4.19 3.67
CA VAL A 120 -8.04 4.21 4.25
C VAL A 120 -8.08 4.67 5.71
N ARG A 121 -8.86 5.70 6.02
CA ARG A 121 -8.98 6.23 7.38
C ARG A 121 -9.57 5.18 8.32
N GLU A 122 -10.62 4.47 7.91
CA GLU A 122 -11.24 3.41 8.72
C GLU A 122 -10.27 2.25 8.97
N HIS A 123 -9.67 1.71 7.91
CA HIS A 123 -8.83 0.53 8.01
C HIS A 123 -7.46 0.79 8.63
N TYR A 124 -6.94 2.01 8.54
CA TYR A 124 -5.58 2.31 9.00
C TYR A 124 -5.46 3.39 10.08
N ALA A 125 -6.57 3.87 10.67
CA ALA A 125 -6.58 4.91 11.72
C ALA A 125 -5.55 4.65 12.85
N ARG A 126 -5.32 3.38 13.20
CA ARG A 126 -4.37 2.97 14.24
C ARG A 126 -2.92 3.36 13.96
N TRP A 127 -2.53 3.54 12.69
CA TRP A 127 -1.15 3.78 12.27
C TRP A 127 -0.87 5.20 11.81
N VAL A 128 -1.78 6.14 12.08
CA VAL A 128 -1.62 7.58 11.78
C VAL A 128 -0.98 8.28 12.99
N PRO A 129 0.34 8.57 12.98
CA PRO A 129 1.02 9.16 14.12
C PRO A 129 0.45 10.52 14.51
N GLU A 130 0.02 11.32 13.53
CA GLU A 130 -0.60 12.64 13.73
C GLU A 130 -1.91 12.50 14.52
N ARG A 131 -2.69 11.43 14.28
CA ARG A 131 -3.91 11.16 15.04
C ARG A 131 -3.59 10.88 16.49
N GLN A 132 -2.59 10.05 16.75
CA GLN A 132 -2.16 9.71 18.12
C GLN A 132 -1.58 10.94 18.84
N ALA A 133 -0.74 11.72 18.15
CA ALA A 133 -0.15 12.94 18.67
C ALA A 133 -1.22 13.98 18.97
N ARG A 134 -2.18 14.20 18.06
CA ARG A 134 -3.32 15.11 18.25
C ARG A 134 -4.20 14.68 19.43
N LEU A 135 -4.56 13.40 19.52
CA LEU A 135 -5.37 12.89 20.64
C LEU A 135 -4.62 13.03 21.97
N THR A 136 -3.30 12.79 21.97
CA THR A 136 -2.45 12.97 23.15
C THR A 136 -2.36 14.45 23.54
N GLY A 137 -2.25 15.36 22.57
CA GLY A 137 -2.28 16.81 22.81
C GLY A 137 -3.59 17.26 23.42
N ILE A 138 -4.73 16.91 22.79
CA ILE A 138 -6.07 17.20 23.32
C ILE A 138 -6.24 16.69 24.75
N LEU A 139 -5.74 15.48 25.03
CA LEU A 139 -5.79 14.94 26.40
C LEU A 139 -4.87 15.72 27.35
N LYS A 140 -3.64 16.05 26.96
CA LYS A 140 -2.77 16.88 27.81
C LYS A 140 -3.42 18.22 28.14
N ASP A 141 -3.91 18.93 27.13
CA ASP A 141 -4.58 20.22 27.30
C ASP A 141 -5.83 20.08 28.20
N ALA A 142 -6.62 19.02 28.03
CA ALA A 142 -7.81 18.77 28.84
C ALA A 142 -7.53 18.40 30.31
N PHE A 143 -6.30 17.98 30.62
CA PHE A 143 -5.86 17.59 31.97
C PHE A 143 -4.89 18.59 32.60
N ASP A 144 -4.43 19.62 31.88
CA ASP A 144 -3.46 20.60 32.37
C ASP A 144 -3.99 21.41 33.58
N ASP A 145 -5.28 21.78 33.55
CA ASP A 145 -5.94 22.53 34.63
C ASP A 145 -6.58 21.65 35.72
N LYS A 146 -6.42 20.33 35.66
CA LYS A 146 -7.07 19.42 36.62
C LYS A 146 -6.17 19.12 37.80
N PRO A 147 -6.65 19.28 39.05
CA PRO A 147 -5.85 18.96 40.22
C PRO A 147 -5.57 17.46 40.26
N GLU A 148 -4.35 17.12 40.69
CA GLU A 148 -3.92 15.73 40.85
C GLU A 148 -4.85 15.03 41.85
N PRO A 149 -5.49 13.91 41.48
CA PRO A 149 -6.44 13.25 42.36
C PRO A 149 -5.72 12.69 43.58
N LYS A 150 -6.28 12.93 44.77
CA LYS A 150 -5.77 12.32 46.00
C LYS A 150 -5.87 10.80 45.88
N LEU A 151 -4.72 10.13 45.89
CA LEU A 151 -4.64 8.67 45.89
C LEU A 151 -5.23 8.14 47.20
N VAL A 152 -6.44 7.60 47.13
CA VAL A 152 -7.05 6.89 48.25
C VAL A 152 -6.64 5.42 48.14
N ILE A 153 -5.94 4.92 49.16
CA ILE A 153 -5.59 3.50 49.25
C ILE A 153 -6.90 2.72 49.47
N ILE A 154 -7.36 2.01 48.44
CA ILE A 154 -8.51 1.12 48.55
C ILE A 154 -8.01 -0.15 49.26
N PRO A 155 -8.52 -0.47 50.46
CA PRO A 155 -8.14 -1.70 51.14
C PRO A 155 -8.56 -2.90 50.28
N ARG A 156 -7.63 -3.85 50.08
CA ARG A 156 -7.95 -5.10 49.39
C ARG A 156 -8.91 -5.90 50.28
N ARG A 157 -10.01 -6.34 49.68
CA ARG A 157 -11.01 -7.21 50.30
C ARG A 157 -10.56 -8.67 50.25
#